data_AF-A0A2E0RVT2-F1
#
_entry.id   AF-A0A2E0RVT2-F1
#
_cell.length_a   1.000
_cell.length_b   1.000
_cell.length_c   1.000
_cell.angle_alpha   90.00
_cell.angle_beta   90.00
_cell.angle_gamma   90.00
#
_symmetry.space_group_name_H-M   'P 1'
#
loop_
_entity.id
_entity.type
_entity.pdbx_description
1 polymer ?
#
loop_
_entity_poly.entity_id
_entity_poly.type
_entity_poly.pdbx_seq_one_letter_code
_entity_poly.pdbx_strand_id
1 'polypeptide(L)'
;MYATCAIPGCEIRFDRCKIHHIIWWRHGGRTDLSNLLPVCSHHHSRIHDADWHIELGPNRELTIRFPDGTIHNTGPPTRHAA
;
A
#
# COMPACT_ATOMS: atom_id res chain seq x y z
N MET A 1 2.07 -7.32 9.85
CA MET A 1 3.20 -7.03 8.93
C MET A 1 2.88 -7.73 7.61
N TYR A 2 3.03 -7.08 6.46
CA TYR A 2 2.55 -7.63 5.18
C TYR A 2 3.34 -8.86 4.71
N ALA A 3 2.62 -9.91 4.31
CA ALA A 3 3.19 -11.09 3.63
C ALA A 3 3.04 -11.02 2.10
N THR A 4 2.13 -10.17 1.63
CA THR A 4 1.80 -9.95 0.21
C THR A 4 1.73 -8.45 -0.10
N CYS A 5 1.38 -8.11 -1.34
CA CYS A 5 0.99 -6.77 -1.74
C CYS A 5 -0.08 -6.23 -0.78
N ALA A 6 0.09 -4.98 -0.37
CA ALA A 6 -0.76 -4.38 0.66
C ALA A 6 -2.18 -4.07 0.19
N ILE A 7 -2.41 -4.05 -1.14
CA ILE A 7 -3.76 -3.88 -1.71
C ILE A 7 -4.63 -5.11 -1.38
N PRO A 8 -5.82 -4.93 -0.80
CA PRO A 8 -6.74 -6.00 -0.41
C PRO A 8 -7.04 -6.98 -1.54
N GLY A 9 -7.01 -8.28 -1.22
CA GLY A 9 -7.25 -9.35 -2.20
C GLY A 9 -6.08 -9.64 -3.14
N CYS A 10 -4.96 -8.90 -3.05
CA CYS A 10 -3.77 -9.21 -3.84
C CYS A 10 -2.86 -10.22 -3.13
N GLU A 11 -2.64 -11.37 -3.77
CA GLU A 11 -1.84 -12.48 -3.22
C GLU A 11 -0.38 -12.46 -3.68
N ILE A 12 0.06 -11.44 -4.42
CA ILE A 12 1.46 -11.33 -4.84
C ILE A 12 2.34 -11.22 -3.61
N ARG A 13 3.26 -12.18 -3.46
CA ARG A 13 4.13 -12.27 -2.30
C ARG A 13 5.03 -11.03 -2.14
N PHE A 14 5.38 -10.72 -0.90
CA PHE A 14 6.19 -9.57 -0.53
C PHE A 14 7.51 -9.47 -1.29
N ASP A 15 8.19 -10.59 -1.56
CA ASP A 15 9.45 -10.66 -2.30
C ASP A 15 9.33 -10.21 -3.77
N ARG A 16 8.10 -10.14 -4.30
CA ARG A 16 7.79 -9.64 -5.65
C ARG A 16 7.21 -8.23 -5.65
N CYS A 17 7.16 -7.57 -4.48
CA CYS A 17 6.65 -6.21 -4.35
C CYS A 17 7.76 -5.16 -4.52
N LYS A 18 7.35 -3.97 -4.92
CA LYS A 18 8.11 -2.73 -4.79
C LYS A 18 7.74 -2.06 -3.49
N ILE A 19 8.70 -1.36 -2.89
CA ILE A 19 8.47 -0.55 -1.70
C ILE A 19 8.10 0.86 -2.17
N HIS A 20 6.87 1.26 -1.88
CA HIS A 20 6.27 2.53 -2.30
C HIS A 20 6.22 3.50 -1.13
N HIS A 21 6.54 4.77 -1.39
CA HIS A 21 6.42 5.86 -0.43
C HIS A 21 5.01 6.47 -0.51
N ILE A 22 4.26 6.48 0.59
CA ILE A 22 2.92 7.10 0.66
C ILE A 22 3.03 8.62 0.47
N ILE A 23 3.83 9.27 1.31
CA ILE A 23 4.33 10.61 1.05
C ILE A 23 5.51 10.43 0.11
N TRP A 24 5.38 10.91 -1.12
CA TRP A 24 6.35 10.66 -2.17
C TRP A 24 7.72 11.20 -1.78
N TRP A 25 8.77 10.47 -2.13
CA TRP A 25 10.15 10.88 -1.85
C TRP A 25 10.46 12.30 -2.37
N ARG A 26 10.01 12.64 -3.59
CA ARG A 26 10.17 13.98 -4.19
C ARG A 26 9.47 15.11 -3.42
N HIS A 27 8.55 14.77 -2.52
CA HIS A 27 7.83 15.71 -1.64
C HIS A 27 8.35 15.66 -0.20
N GLY A 28 9.54 15.09 0.03
CA GLY A 28 10.17 15.01 1.35
C GLY A 28 9.75 13.78 2.18
N GLY A 29 9.10 12.79 1.57
CA GLY A 29 8.74 11.54 2.23
C GLY A 29 9.94 10.76 2.71
N ARG A 30 9.93 10.38 4.00
CA ARG A 30 11.01 9.61 4.63
C ARG A 30 11.01 8.15 4.17
N THR A 31 12.19 7.53 4.16
CA THR A 31 12.36 6.09 3.95
C THR A 31 12.31 5.39 5.31
N ASP A 32 11.10 5.18 5.83
CA ASP A 32 10.87 4.44 7.08
C ASP A 32 9.53 3.69 7.04
N LEU A 33 9.34 2.72 7.94
CA LEU A 33 8.19 1.82 7.91
C LEU A 33 6.83 2.52 8.09
N SER A 34 6.80 3.76 8.60
CA SER A 34 5.58 4.54 8.73
C SER A 34 5.14 5.20 7.43
N ASN A 35 6.04 5.28 6.44
CA ASN A 35 5.78 5.86 5.13
C ASN A 35 5.92 4.87 3.96
N LEU A 36 6.26 3.61 4.24
CA LEU A 36 6.58 2.61 3.21
C LEU A 36 5.55 1.48 3.14
N LEU A 37 5.12 1.16 1.92
CA LEU A 37 4.12 0.14 1.63
C LEU A 37 4.61 -0.84 0.54
N PRO A 38 4.54 -2.17 0.75
CA PRO A 38 4.83 -3.13 -0.30
C PRO A 38 3.65 -3.24 -1.28
N VAL A 39 3.90 -2.98 -2.56
CA VAL A 39 2.90 -3.09 -3.63
C VAL A 39 3.49 -3.80 -4.85
N CYS A 40 2.72 -4.68 -5.51
CA CYS A 40 3.17 -5.32 -6.73
C CYS A 40 3.27 -4.31 -7.89
N SER A 41 4.00 -4.65 -8.97
CA SER A 41 4.18 -3.73 -10.11
C SER A 41 2.86 -3.23 -10.72
N HIS A 42 1.82 -4.07 -10.74
CA HIS A 42 0.50 -3.68 -11.23
C HIS A 42 -0.10 -2.56 -10.37
N HIS A 43 -0.21 -2.77 -9.07
CA HIS A 43 -0.78 -1.78 -8.15
C HIS A 43 0.11 -0.56 -7.97
N HIS A 44 1.43 -0.73 -8.02
CA HIS A 44 2.36 0.39 -8.03
C HIS A 44 2.04 1.34 -9.20
N SER A 45 1.84 0.81 -10.41
CA SER A 45 1.48 1.62 -11.57
C SER A 45 0.11 2.30 -11.38
N ARG A 46 -0.89 1.61 -10.82
CA ARG A 46 -2.21 2.20 -10.52
C ARG A 46 -2.13 3.39 -9.56
N ILE A 47 -1.29 3.29 -8.53
CA ILE A 47 -1.08 4.38 -7.56
C ILE A 47 -0.41 5.59 -8.21
N HIS A 48 0.51 5.36 -9.14
CA HIS A 48 1.20 6.43 -9.83
C HIS A 48 0.35 7.09 -10.93
N ASP A 49 -0.40 6.28 -11.69
CA ASP A 49 -0.92 6.69 -13.01
C ASP A 49 -2.45 6.72 -13.09
N ALA A 50 -3.17 6.18 -12.10
CA ALA A 50 -4.61 5.99 -12.17
C ALA A 50 -5.35 6.64 -10.99
N ASP A 51 -4.84 7.74 -10.43
CA ASP A 51 -5.50 8.54 -9.37
C ASP A 51 -5.98 7.73 -8.15
N TRP A 52 -5.27 6.66 -7.80
CA TRP A 52 -5.52 5.97 -6.53
C TRP A 52 -4.86 6.77 -5.41
N HIS A 53 -5.64 7.16 -4.42
CA HIS A 53 -5.11 7.79 -3.21
C HIS A 53 -5.03 6.77 -2.09
N ILE A 54 -3.84 6.62 -1.50
CA ILE A 54 -3.61 5.70 -0.37
C ILE A 54 -3.16 6.50 0.84
N GLU A 55 -3.80 6.21 1.98
CA GLU A 55 -3.39 6.67 3.29
C GLU A 55 -3.02 5.46 4.16
N LEU A 56 -1.97 5.60 4.95
CA LEU A 56 -1.46 4.58 5.86
C LEU A 56 -1.65 5.04 7.31
N GLY A 57 -2.44 4.31 8.06
CA GLY A 57 -2.69 4.56 9.48
C GLY A 57 -1.55 4.08 10.39
N PRO A 58 -1.57 4.48 11.67
CA PRO A 58 -0.49 4.19 12.63
C PRO A 58 -0.28 2.70 12.90
N ASN A 59 -1.32 1.86 12.75
CA ASN A 59 -1.23 0.41 12.91
C ASN A 59 -1.12 -0.32 11.57
N ARG A 60 -0.88 0.43 10.48
CA ARG A 60 -0.78 -0.03 9.09
C ARG A 60 -2.10 -0.46 8.45
N GLU A 61 -3.22 -0.03 8.99
CA GLU A 61 -4.50 0.04 8.29
C GLU A 61 -4.38 0.95 7.05
N LEU A 62 -5.02 0.57 5.95
CA LEU A 62 -5.04 1.35 4.72
C LEU A 62 -6.41 1.94 4.48
N THR A 63 -6.43 3.18 4.00
CA THR A 63 -7.58 3.76 3.31
C THR A 63 -7.19 3.95 1.85
N ILE A 64 -7.94 3.34 0.95
CA ILE A 64 -7.71 3.40 -0.50
C ILE A 64 -8.93 4.09 -1.12
N ARG A 65 -8.71 5.22 -1.79
CA ARG A 65 -9.75 5.90 -2.56
C ARG A 65 -9.47 5.64 -4.05
N PHE A 66 -10.46 5.07 -4.72
CA PHE A 66 -10.42 4.76 -6.14
C PHE A 66 -11.00 5.91 -6.98
N PRO A 67 -10.71 5.97 -8.30
CA PRO A 67 -11.16 7.05 -9.18
C PRO A 67 -12.67 7.15 -9.35
N ASP A 68 -13.37 6.04 -9.14
CA ASP A 68 -14.83 5.97 -9.16
C ASP A 68 -15.48 6.53 -7.87
N GLY A 69 -14.67 6.99 -6.92
CA GLY A 69 -15.11 7.49 -5.61
C GLY A 69 -15.29 6.38 -4.57
N THR A 70 -15.11 5.12 -4.93
CA THR A 70 -15.18 4.01 -3.98
C THR A 70 -14.04 4.12 -2.97
N ILE A 71 -14.36 3.89 -1.70
CA ILE A 71 -13.37 3.86 -0.61
C ILE A 71 -13.31 2.45 -0.04
N HIS A 72 -12.09 1.91 0.08
CA HIS A 72 -11.83 0.66 0.75
C HIS A 72 -10.95 0.89 1.97
N ASN A 73 -11.41 0.42 3.12
CA ASN A 73 -10.68 0.48 4.39
C ASN A 73 -10.25 -0.92 4.81
N THR A 74 -9.00 -1.06 5.25
CA THR A 74 -8.47 -2.32 5.76
C THR A 74 -8.26 -2.24 7.27
N GLY A 75 -8.16 -3.40 7.93
CA GLY A 75 -7.53 -3.46 9.25
C GLY A 75 -6.00 -3.46 9.14
N PRO A 76 -5.29 -3.53 10.29
CA PRO A 76 -3.87 -3.83 10.34
C PRO A 76 -3.54 -5.13 9.59
N PRO A 77 -2.37 -5.24 8.95
CA PRO A 77 -1.96 -6.44 8.25
C PRO A 77 -1.78 -7.60 9.24
N THR A 78 -2.64 -8.60 9.13
CA THR A 78 -2.55 -9.85 9.89
C THR A 78 -1.32 -10.64 9.45
N ARG A 79 -0.61 -11.23 10.42
CA ARG A 79 0.31 -12.32 10.11
C ARG A 79 -0.56 -13.58 10.01
N HIS A 80 -0.69 -14.14 8.81
CA HIS A 80 -1.07 -15.55 8.73
C HIS A 80 0.15 -16.35 9.21
N ALA A 81 0.02 -16.99 10.37
CA ALA A 81 0.99 -18.01 10.77
C ALA A 81 0.98 -19.10 9.69
N ALA A 82 2.16 -19.44 9.19
CA ALA A 82 2.35 -20.58 8.31
C ALA A 82 2.21 -21.89 9.10
#